data_AF-A0A7W4DWD2-F1
#
_entry.id   AF-A0A7W4DWD2-F1
#
_cell.length_a   1.000
_cell.length_b   1.000
_cell.length_c   1.000
_cell.angle_alpha   90.00
_cell.angle_beta   90.00
_cell.angle_gamma   90.00
#
_symmetry.space_group_name_H-M   'P 1'
#
loop_
_entity.id
_entity.type
_entity.pdbx_description
1 polymer ?
#
loop_
_entity_poly.entity_id
_entity_poly.type
_entity_poly.pdbx_seq_one_letter_code
_entity_poly.pdbx_strand_id
1 'polypeptide(L)'
;MSYDDDDDQFLHIFSIFEGAQYGCSRNTLLKHINKLNHDIKVVKITIDDDNDVIFAVEMFLYNARYFTEIFRRHIESIDAASRALERMTQHHR
;
A
#
# COMPACT_ATOMS: atom_id res chain seq x y z
N MET A 1 24.72 27.61 6.04
CA MET A 1 23.66 26.78 5.44
C MET A 1 23.06 25.98 6.56
N SER A 2 21.86 26.34 7.00
CA SER A 2 21.09 25.57 7.97
C SER A 2 20.64 24.30 7.26
N TYR A 3 21.17 23.15 7.65
CA TYR A 3 20.54 21.87 7.34
C TYR A 3 19.31 21.80 8.24
N ASP A 4 18.13 21.82 7.62
CA ASP A 4 16.86 21.67 8.32
C ASP A 4 16.86 20.31 9.04
N ASP A 5 16.81 20.35 10.36
CA ASP A 5 16.99 19.22 11.29
C ASP A 5 15.65 18.50 11.59
N ASP A 6 14.66 18.62 10.70
CA ASP A 6 13.30 18.08 10.91
C ASP A 6 12.80 17.31 9.66
N ASP A 7 13.60 16.37 9.14
CA ASP A 7 12.98 15.28 8.35
C ASP A 7 12.11 14.46 9.32
N ASP A 8 10.79 14.58 9.18
CA ASP A 8 9.82 13.82 9.96
C ASP A 8 10.24 12.34 9.98
N GLN A 9 10.60 11.80 11.14
CA GLN A 9 10.97 10.40 11.24
C GLN A 9 9.70 9.56 11.00
N PHE A 10 9.70 8.72 9.97
CA PHE A 10 8.58 7.81 9.67
C PHE A 10 9.05 6.37 9.50
N LEU A 11 8.15 5.44 9.77
CA LEU A 11 8.28 4.05 9.36
C LEU A 11 7.53 3.84 8.05
N HIS A 12 8.24 3.31 7.07
CA HIS A 12 7.64 2.85 5.83
C HIS A 12 7.37 1.35 5.95
N ILE A 13 6.09 0.97 5.86
CA ILE A 13 5.68 -0.43 5.90
C ILE A 13 5.19 -0.78 4.50
N PHE A 14 5.75 -1.84 3.92
CA PHE A 14 5.35 -2.28 2.60
C PHE A 14 5.21 -3.80 2.50
N SER A 15 4.34 -4.23 1.60
CA SER A 15 4.17 -5.62 1.19
C SER A 15 4.24 -5.71 -0.32
N ILE A 16 4.91 -6.75 -0.82
CA ILE A 16 5.17 -6.96 -2.25
C ILE A 16 4.53 -8.28 -2.66
N PHE A 17 3.80 -8.26 -3.77
CA PHE A 17 3.16 -9.42 -4.38
C PHE A 17 3.48 -9.48 -5.87
N GLU A 18 3.78 -10.66 -6.40
CA GLU A 18 4.03 -10.81 -7.83
C GLU A 18 2.76 -10.50 -8.62
N GLY A 19 2.83 -9.65 -9.64
CA GLY A 19 1.67 -9.29 -10.47
C GLY A 19 0.99 -10.50 -11.12
N ALA A 20 1.75 -11.55 -11.42
CA ALA A 20 1.25 -12.80 -11.98
C ALA A 20 0.22 -13.50 -11.08
N GLN A 21 0.27 -13.30 -9.76
CA GLN A 21 -0.66 -13.90 -8.80
C GLN A 21 -2.11 -13.44 -9.01
N TYR A 22 -2.29 -12.24 -9.56
CA TYR A 22 -3.61 -11.67 -9.79
C TYR A 22 -4.31 -12.20 -11.05
N GLY A 23 -3.58 -12.88 -11.94
CA GLY A 23 -4.17 -13.59 -13.08
C GLY A 23 -4.90 -12.70 -14.10
N CYS A 24 -4.56 -11.41 -14.18
CA CYS A 24 -5.15 -10.45 -15.11
C CYS A 24 -4.06 -9.61 -15.81
N SER A 25 -4.45 -8.86 -16.85
CA SER A 25 -3.49 -7.99 -17.56
C SER A 25 -3.02 -6.81 -16.68
N ARG A 26 -1.80 -6.30 -16.91
CA ARG A 26 -1.28 -5.09 -16.23
C ARG A 26 -2.25 -3.91 -16.32
N ASN A 27 -2.91 -3.72 -17.47
CA ASN A 27 -3.89 -2.65 -17.67
C ASN A 27 -5.14 -2.82 -16.78
N THR A 28 -5.61 -4.06 -16.62
CA THR A 28 -6.73 -4.37 -15.72
C THR A 28 -6.32 -4.14 -14.27
N LEU A 29 -5.13 -4.60 -13.90
CA LEU A 29 -4.56 -4.44 -12.57
C LEU A 29 -4.42 -2.96 -12.19
N LEU A 30 -3.88 -2.13 -13.09
CA LEU A 30 -3.77 -0.68 -12.90
C LEU A 30 -5.12 0.01 -12.70
N LYS A 31 -6.17 -0.42 -13.41
CA LYS A 31 -7.53 0.13 -13.21
C LYS A 31 -8.04 -0.15 -11.80
N HIS A 32 -7.85 -1.37 -11.31
CA HIS A 32 -8.28 -1.75 -9.95
C HIS A 32 -7.45 -1.05 -8.88
N ILE A 33 -6.13 -0.97 -9.08
CA ILE A 33 -5.20 -0.24 -8.20
C ILE A 33 -5.59 1.24 -8.11
N ASN A 34 -5.85 1.90 -9.23
CA ASN A 34 -6.26 3.30 -9.24
C ASN A 34 -7.57 3.52 -8.49
N LYS A 35 -8.52 2.59 -8.62
CA LYS A 35 -9.77 2.62 -7.85
C LYS A 35 -9.50 2.44 -6.35
N LEU A 36 -8.67 1.49 -5.96
CA LEU A 36 -8.34 1.28 -4.54
C LEU A 36 -7.58 2.45 -3.93
N ASN A 37 -6.62 3.05 -4.63
CA ASN A 37 -5.95 4.28 -4.18
C ASN A 37 -6.91 5.47 -4.09
N HIS A 38 -7.95 5.50 -4.93
CA HIS A 38 -9.01 6.49 -4.82
C HIS A 38 -9.85 6.26 -3.55
N ASP A 39 -10.25 5.03 -3.29
CA ASP A 39 -11.18 4.66 -2.22
C ASP A 39 -10.50 4.56 -0.84
N ILE A 40 -9.25 4.10 -0.79
CA ILE A 40 -8.44 3.90 0.42
C ILE A 40 -7.27 4.89 0.39
N LYS A 41 -7.38 5.98 1.14
CA LYS A 41 -6.36 7.05 1.16
C LYS A 41 -5.12 6.73 1.99
N VAL A 42 -5.21 5.75 2.88
CA VAL A 42 -4.14 5.40 3.81
C VAL A 42 -3.08 4.53 3.13
N VAL A 43 -3.49 3.67 2.18
CA VAL A 43 -2.61 2.74 1.49
C VAL A 43 -2.31 3.25 0.09
N LYS A 44 -1.03 3.31 -0.25
CA LYS A 44 -0.57 3.60 -1.60
C LYS A 44 -0.18 2.30 -2.29
N ILE A 45 -0.85 2.00 -3.39
CA ILE A 45 -0.61 0.79 -4.18
C ILE A 45 0.06 1.20 -5.49
N THR A 46 1.17 0.56 -5.85
CA THR A 46 1.93 0.82 -7.07
C THR A 46 2.31 -0.48 -7.77
N ILE A 47 2.61 -0.40 -9.07
CA ILE A 47 3.22 -1.51 -9.81
C ILE A 47 4.61 -1.05 -10.25
N ASP A 48 5.64 -1.85 -9.98
CA ASP A 48 6.99 -1.57 -10.43
C ASP A 48 7.23 -1.99 -11.89
N ASP A 49 8.50 -1.98 -12.30
CA ASP A 49 8.94 -2.33 -13.64
C ASP A 49 8.87 -3.85 -13.89
N ASP A 50 9.00 -4.68 -12.85
CA ASP A 50 8.93 -6.15 -12.91
C ASP A 50 7.48 -6.68 -12.85
N ASN A 51 6.49 -5.79 -12.71
CA ASN A 51 5.07 -6.06 -12.50
C ASN A 51 4.70 -6.48 -11.08
N ASP A 52 5.56 -6.26 -10.09
CA ASP A 52 5.21 -6.50 -8.70
C ASP A 52 4.29 -5.40 -8.19
N VAL A 53 3.29 -5.83 -7.41
CA VAL A 53 2.32 -4.95 -6.76
C VAL A 53 2.81 -4.65 -5.35
N ILE A 54 3.08 -3.38 -5.10
CA ILE A 54 3.58 -2.89 -3.82
C ILE A 54 2.45 -2.15 -3.11
N PHE A 55 2.15 -2.57 -1.89
CA PHE A 55 1.25 -1.89 -0.96
C PHE A 55 2.10 -1.19 0.08
N ALA A 56 1.92 0.11 0.25
CA ALA A 56 2.75 0.93 1.13
C ALA A 56 1.91 1.84 2.02
N VAL A 57 2.38 2.04 3.24
CA VAL A 57 1.83 2.99 4.22
C VAL A 57 2.96 3.65 4.98
N GLU A 58 2.80 4.94 5.28
CA GLU A 58 3.78 5.74 6.02
C GLU A 58 3.23 6.07 7.41
N MET A 59 4.03 5.79 8.44
CA MET A 59 3.68 6.06 9.83
C MET A 59 4.67 7.03 10.46
N PHE A 60 4.24 8.28 10.69
CA PHE A 60 5.04 9.31 11.35
C PHE A 60 5.24 9.02 12.84
N LEU A 61 6.48 9.12 13.32
CA LEU A 61 6.90 8.73 14.66
C LEU A 61 6.78 9.86 15.70
N TYR A 62 6.79 11.12 15.26
CA TYR A 62 6.85 12.30 16.12
C TYR A 62 5.67 12.44 17.12
N ASN A 63 4.56 11.71 16.92
CA ASN A 63 3.34 11.81 17.74
C ASN A 63 2.76 10.46 18.22
N ALA A 64 3.48 9.34 18.09
CA ALA A 64 2.91 8.02 18.28
C ALA A 64 2.82 7.56 19.75
N ARG A 65 1.97 8.20 20.57
CA ARG A 65 1.65 7.73 21.95
C ARG A 65 1.03 6.32 21.98
N TYR A 66 0.56 5.84 20.82
CA TYR A 66 -0.05 4.52 20.58
C TYR A 66 0.61 3.79 19.40
N PHE A 67 1.95 3.80 19.35
CA PHE A 67 2.73 3.21 18.27
C PHE A 67 2.22 1.83 17.82
N THR A 68 2.11 0.89 18.75
CA THR A 68 1.72 -0.50 18.43
C THR A 68 0.31 -0.60 17.84
N GLU A 69 -0.62 0.24 18.27
CA GLU A 69 -1.98 0.25 17.76
C GLU A 69 -2.04 0.83 16.34
N ILE A 70 -1.34 1.95 16.12
CA ILE A 70 -1.25 2.58 14.79
C ILE A 70 -0.56 1.62 13.81
N PHE A 71 0.56 1.02 14.22
CA PHE A 71 1.27 0.02 13.43
C PHE A 71 0.35 -1.15 13.05
N ARG A 72 -0.40 -1.71 14.01
CA ARG A 72 -1.36 -2.78 13.73
C ARG A 72 -2.42 -2.34 12.71
N ARG A 73 -3.01 -1.16 12.87
CA ARG A 73 -4.01 -0.61 11.93
C ARG A 73 -3.44 -0.44 10.51
N HIS A 74 -2.17 -0.08 10.39
CA HIS A 74 -1.47 0.03 9.10
C HIS A 74 -1.32 -1.33 8.43
N ILE A 75 -0.94 -2.37 9.17
CA ILE A 75 -0.90 -3.75 8.68
C ILE A 75 -2.30 -4.24 8.27
N GLU A 76 -3.32 -3.99 9.09
CA GLU A 76 -4.72 -4.33 8.78
C GLU A 76 -5.22 -3.61 7.51
N SER A 77 -4.79 -2.36 7.30
CA SER A 77 -5.14 -1.60 6.09
C SER A 77 -4.50 -2.19 4.84
N ILE A 78 -3.23 -2.63 4.92
CA ILE A 78 -2.56 -3.35 3.83
C ILE A 78 -3.28 -4.67 3.53
N ASP A 79 -3.62 -5.48 4.54
CA ASP A 79 -4.34 -6.75 4.36
C ASP A 79 -5.75 -6.54 3.78
N ALA A 80 -6.47 -5.50 4.22
CA ALA A 80 -7.78 -5.17 3.66
C ALA A 80 -7.67 -4.76 2.18
N ALA A 81 -6.66 -3.96 1.83
CA ALA A 81 -6.42 -3.52 0.46
C ALA A 81 -5.98 -4.68 -0.46
N SER A 82 -5.10 -5.57 0.01
CA SER A 82 -4.66 -6.73 -0.77
C SER A 82 -5.81 -7.67 -1.07
N ARG A 83 -6.64 -8.01 -0.06
CA ARG A 83 -7.86 -8.83 -0.23
C ARG A 83 -8.91 -8.16 -1.11
N ALA A 84 -8.99 -6.83 -1.10
CA ALA A 84 -9.89 -6.12 -2.00
C ALA A 84 -9.41 -6.25 -3.45
N LEU A 85 -8.10 -6.09 -3.70
CA LEU A 85 -7.51 -6.26 -5.02
C LEU A 85 -7.70 -7.68 -5.54
N GLU A 86 -7.41 -8.70 -4.73
CA GLU A 86 -7.62 -10.12 -5.08
C GLU A 86 -9.08 -10.40 -5.48
N ARG A 87 -10.05 -9.91 -4.72
CA ARG A 87 -11.47 -10.09 -5.04
C ARG A 87 -11.83 -9.44 -6.37
N MET A 88 -11.31 -8.25 -6.63
CA MET A 88 -11.58 -7.53 -7.89
C MET A 88 -10.98 -8.23 -9.11
N THR A 89 -9.84 -8.91 -8.95
CA THR A 89 -9.16 -9.60 -10.07
C THR A 89 -9.67 -11.02 -10.28
N GLN A 90 -10.11 -11.72 -9.23
CA GLN A 90 -10.66 -13.09 -9.34
C GLN A 90 -12.07 -13.13 -9.93
N HIS A 91 -12.86 -12.06 -9.85
CA HIS A 91 -14.20 -11.97 -10.48
C HIS A 91 -14.18 -11.90 -12.02
N HIS A 92 -13.00 -12.00 -12.65
CA HIS A 92 -12.83 -11.98 -14.11
C HIS A 92 -12.23 -13.28 -14.69
N ARG A 93 -12.27 -14.38 -13.93
CA ARG A 93 -12.07 -15.74 -14.43
C ARG A 93 -13.41 -16.41 -14.68
#